data_AF-A0A957QRS2-F1
#
_entry.id   AF-A0A957QRS2-F1
#
_cell.length_a   1.000
_cell.length_b   1.000
_cell.length_c   1.000
_cell.angle_alpha   90.00
_cell.angle_beta   90.00
_cell.angle_gamma   90.00
#
_symmetry.space_group_name_H-M   'P 1'
#
loop_
_entity.id
_entity.type
_entity.pdbx_description
1 polymer ?
#
loop_
_entity_poly.entity_id
_entity_poly.type
_entity_poly.pdbx_seq_one_letter_code
_entity_poly.pdbx_strand_id
1 'polypeptide(L)' 'FVPLTRLEMTRATGYGLGLSIVQRIVHKLNGRVGIESRGISGEGSRFYFTLPIAETGDASWLGPDMA' A
#
# COMPACT_ATOMS: atom_id res chain seq x y z
N PHE A 1 0.88 12.53 -2.69
CA PHE A 1 -0.45 11.87 -2.66
C PHE A 1 -1.33 12.65 -1.70
N VAL A 2 -2.45 13.20 -2.17
CA VAL A 2 -3.40 13.88 -1.28
C VAL A 2 -4.31 12.80 -0.70
N PRO A 3 -4.33 12.58 0.62
CA PRO A 3 -5.26 11.63 1.22
C PRO A 3 -6.70 12.11 1.00
N LEU A 4 -7.59 11.18 0.59
CA LEU A 4 -9.05 11.34 0.50
C LEU A 4 -9.64 12.11 -0.70
N THR A 5 -8.94 12.24 -1.82
CA THR A 5 -9.59 12.72 -3.06
C THR A 5 -10.32 11.56 -3.73
N ARG A 6 -11.66 11.55 -3.66
CA ARG A 6 -12.51 10.69 -4.49
C ARG A 6 -12.42 11.18 -5.94
N LEU A 7 -11.80 10.40 -6.81
CA LEU A 7 -11.91 10.57 -8.26
C LEU A 7 -13.31 10.09 -8.67
N GLU A 8 -14.28 10.99 -8.73
CA GLU A 8 -15.62 10.72 -9.29
C GLU A 8 -15.48 10.19 -10.73
N MET A 9 -16.27 9.28 -11.30
CA MET A 9 -17.42 8.49 -10.87
C MET A 9 -17.55 7.38 -11.93
N THR A 10 -17.28 6.12 -11.60
CA THR A 10 -17.82 4.99 -12.38
C THR A 10 -18.29 3.98 -11.37
N ARG A 11 -19.61 3.87 -11.22
CA ARG A 11 -20.40 2.92 -10.40
C ARG A 11 -19.59 1.84 -9.66
N ALA A 12 -18.80 2.22 -8.67
CA ALA A 12 -18.18 1.30 -7.75
C ALA A 12 -19.05 1.31 -6.51
N THR A 13 -19.69 0.18 -6.19
CA THR A 13 -20.60 0.00 -5.04
C THR A 13 -19.87 0.01 -3.69
N GLY A 14 -18.61 0.43 -3.64
CA GLY A 14 -17.77 0.41 -2.45
C GLY A 14 -17.55 1.81 -1.86
N TYR A 15 -17.27 1.85 -0.56
CA TYR A 15 -17.02 3.09 0.19
C TYR A 15 -15.75 3.87 -0.22
N GLY A 16 -14.97 3.38 -1.18
CA GLY A 16 -13.72 4.03 -1.64
C GLY A 16 -12.58 3.98 -0.62
N LEU A 17 -12.63 3.04 0.34
CA LEU A 17 -11.66 2.96 1.44
C LEU A 17 -10.39 2.16 1.11
N GLY A 18 -10.35 1.43 -0.01
CA GLY A 18 -9.25 0.51 -0.32
C GLY A 18 -7.87 1.18 -0.31
N LEU A 19 -7.73 2.29 -1.04
CA LEU A 19 -6.44 3.00 -1.12
C LEU A 19 -6.06 3.74 0.17
N SER A 20 -7.03 4.19 0.97
CA SER A 20 -6.73 4.82 2.26
C SER A 20 -6.24 3.80 3.28
N ILE A 21 -6.76 2.57 3.24
CA ILE A 21 -6.26 1.44 4.03
C ILE A 21 -4.83 1.09 3.62
N VAL A 22 -4.58 0.93 2.30
CA VAL A 22 -3.23 0.64 1.78
C VAL A 22 -2.24 1.73 2.19
N GLN A 23 -2.58 3.01 1.99
CA GLN A 23 -1.72 4.14 2.37
C GLN A 23 -1.39 4.10 3.87
N ARG A 24 -2.37 3.82 4.73
CA ARG A 24 -2.17 3.77 6.18
C ARG A 24 -1.26 2.61 6.60
N ILE A 25 -1.45 1.42 6.04
CA ILE A 25 -0.63 0.25 6.35
C ILE A 25 0.82 0.48 5.91
N VAL A 26 1.00 0.88 4.65
CA VAL A 26 2.34 1.10 4.08
C VAL A 26 3.08 2.20 4.83
N HIS A 27 2.40 3.29 5.22
CA HIS A 27 3.02 4.35 6.00
C HIS A 27 3.44 3.88 7.40
N LYS A 28 2.65 3.02 8.06
CA LYS A 28 3.04 2.39 9.35
C LYS A 28 4.25 1.47 9.24
N LEU A 29 4.50 0.93 8.05
CA LEU A 29 5.67 0.09 7.73
C LEU A 29 6.84 0.92 7.17
N ASN A 30 6.83 2.25 7.38
CA ASN A 30 7.83 3.20 6.87
C ASN A 30 8.00 3.16 5.34
N GLY A 31 6.97 2.69 4.64
CA GLY A 31 6.93 2.56 3.20
C GLY A 31 6.32 3.77 2.48
N ARG A 32 6.20 3.63 1.16
CA ARG A 32 5.60 4.64 0.27
C ARG A 32 4.64 3.98 -0.71
N VAL A 33 3.60 4.71 -1.10
CA VAL A 33 2.64 4.30 -2.13
C VAL A 33 2.81 5.17 -3.38
N GLY A 34 2.60 4.59 -4.56
CA GLY A 34 2.72 5.30 -5.84
C GLY A 34 1.77 4.76 -6.91
N ILE A 35 1.61 5.56 -7.96
CA ILE A 35 0.81 5.22 -9.14
C ILE A 35 1.60 5.66 -10.37
N GLU A 36 1.72 4.76 -11.34
CA GLU A 36 2.21 5.03 -12.67
C GLU A 36 1.02 4.88 -13.64
N SER A 37 0.66 6.00 -14.29
CA SER A 37 -0.37 6.02 -15.32
C SER A 37 -0.08 7.16 -16.29
N ARG A 38 -0.25 6.90 -17.59
CA ARG A 38 -0.19 7.95 -18.61
C ARG A 38 -1.49 8.75 -18.72
N GLY A 39 -2.55 8.34 -18.02
CA GLY A 39 -3.87 8.96 -18.11
C GLY A 39 -4.61 8.69 -19.43
N ILE A 40 -4.14 7.75 -20.25
CA ILE A 40 -4.74 7.39 -21.54
C ILE A 40 -5.72 6.24 -21.33
N SER A 41 -6.95 6.40 -21.82
CA SER A 41 -8.00 5.38 -21.72
C SER A 41 -7.58 4.07 -22.41
N GLY A 42 -7.88 2.94 -21.78
CA GLY A 42 -7.55 1.61 -22.30
C GLY A 42 -6.13 1.11 -21.99
N GLU A 43 -5.22 1.97 -21.52
CA GLU A 43 -3.85 1.56 -21.19
C GLU A 43 -3.67 1.03 -19.76
N GLY A 44 -4.67 1.25 -18.91
CA GLY A 44 -4.65 0.83 -17.52
C GLY A 44 -3.79 1.74 -16.62
N SER A 45 -3.47 1.25 -15.43
CA SER A 45 -2.67 1.99 -14.44
C SER A 45 -1.97 0.99 -13.51
N ARG A 46 -0.73 1.29 -13.12
CA ARG A 46 0.05 0.49 -12.19
C ARG A 46 0.05 1.16 -10.81
N PHE A 47 -0.52 0.50 -9.83
CA PHE A 47 -0.46 0.89 -8.42
C PHE A 47 0.64 0.07 -7.75
N TYR A 48 1.48 0.71 -6.94
CA TYR A 48 2.59 0.04 -6.28
C TYR A 48 2.87 0.63 -4.90
N PHE A 49 3.64 -0.10 -4.11
CA PHE A 49 4.21 0.37 -2.86
C PHE A 49 5.65 -0.10 -2.73
N THR A 50 6.41 0.60 -1.90
CA THR A 50 7.78 0.25 -1.52
C THR A 50 7.85 0.14 -0.01
N LEU A 51 8.51 -0.90 0.49
CA LEU A 51 8.84 -1.03 1.90
C LEU A 51 10.37 -1.00 2.05
N PRO A 52 10.91 -0.48 3.17
CA PRO A 52 12.29 -0.75 3.51
C PRO A 52 12.48 -2.26 3.64
N ILE A 53 13.62 -2.76 3.17
CA ILE A 53 14.04 -4.13 3.51
C ILE A 53 14.21 -4.12 5.03
N ALA A 54 13.60 -5.09 5.70
CA ALA A 54 13.82 -5.26 7.13
C ALA A 54 15.33 -5.40 7.33
N GLU A 55 15.92 -4.50 8.12
CA GLU A 55 17.20 -4.82 8.73
C GLU A 55 16.99 -6.16 9.43
N THR A 56 17.92 -7.10 9.25
CA THR A 56 17.88 -8.39 9.93
C THR A 56 17.94 -8.12 11.42
N GLY A 57 16.78 -7.83 12.01
CA GLY A 57 16.60 -7.69 13.44
C GLY A 57 16.93 -9.03 14.06
N ASP A 58 17.82 -8.97 15.05
CA ASP A 58 18.42 -10.07 15.80
C ASP A 58 17.79 -11.43 15.58
N ALA A 59 18.61 -12.41 15.24
CA ALA A 59 18.32 -13.84 15.27
C ALA A 59 18.02 -14.36 16.70
N SER A 60 17.30 -13.59 17.51
CA SER A 60 16.85 -13.90 18.87
C SER A 60 15.44 -14.48 18.89
N TRP A 61 14.76 -14.61 17.75
CA TRP A 61 13.60 -15.50 17.65
C TRP A 61 14.07 -16.97 17.62
N LEU A 62 14.49 -17.45 18.78
CA LEU A 62 14.51 -18.87 19.11
C LEU A 62 13.06 -19.20 19.48
N GLY A 63 12.36 -19.90 18.59
CA GLY A 63 10.95 -20.28 18.80
C GLY A 63 10.70 -20.99 20.13
N PRO A 64 9.43 -21.19 20.52
CA PRO A 64 9.03 -21.64 21.86
C PRO A 64 9.41 -23.10 22.24
N ASP A 65 10.33 -23.73 21.52
CA ASP A 65 10.63 -25.17 21.62
C ASP A 65 11.96 -25.50 22.34
N MET A 66 12.35 -24.64 23.30
CA MET A 66 13.34 -25.00 24.33
C MET A 66 12.75 -24.72 25.72
N ALA A 67 11.82 -25.57 26.14
CA ALA A 67 11.41 -25.76 27.53
C ALA A 67 11.22 -27.25 27.79
#